data_AF-K2CK01-F1
#
_entry.id   AF-K2CK01-F1
#
_cell.length_a   1.000
_cell.length_b   1.000
_cell.length_c   1.000
_cell.angle_alpha   90.00
_cell.angle_beta   90.00
_cell.angle_gamma   90.00
#
_symmetry.space_group_name_H-M   'P 1'
#
loop_
_entity.id
_entity.type
_entity.pdbx_description
1 polymer ?
#
loop_
_entity_poly.entity_id
_entity_poly.type
_entity_poly.pdbx_seq_one_letter_code
_entity_poly.pdbx_strand_id
1 'polypeptide(L)'
;MIGYKFGTVCTYGGREWIFLAETEDIVYLGKVLDPQETKQVERVAENNVRKNTPNVERIPLFSYVILKTKELEQRAAHFGQPDHNSEITNLFQLLNITLTKEDLKSIKDEITKDGCVNIGLRDQIKDIEI
;
A
#
# COMPACT_ATOMS: atom_id res chain seq x y z
N MET A 1 -22.00 -4.54 6.72
CA MET A 1 -20.60 -4.16 6.42
C MET A 1 -20.49 -3.90 4.94
N ILE A 2 -20.06 -2.69 4.57
CA ILE A 2 -19.65 -2.40 3.18
C ILE A 2 -18.26 -3.02 3.05
N GLY A 3 -18.18 -4.21 2.45
CA GLY A 3 -16.89 -4.85 2.20
C GLY A 3 -16.15 -4.05 1.12
N TYR A 4 -15.07 -3.38 1.50
CA TYR A 4 -14.17 -2.73 0.53
C TYR A 4 -13.39 -3.81 -0.22
N LYS A 5 -13.13 -3.59 -1.51
CA LYS A 5 -12.33 -4.51 -2.33
C LYS A 5 -10.87 -4.11 -2.29
N PHE A 6 -9.97 -5.08 -2.40
CA PHE A 6 -8.54 -4.82 -2.59
C PHE A 6 -8.33 -3.82 -3.74
N GLY A 7 -7.51 -2.80 -3.48
CA GLY A 7 -7.24 -1.72 -4.43
C GLY A 7 -8.26 -0.58 -4.43
N THR A 8 -9.26 -0.59 -3.54
CA THR A 8 -10.23 0.51 -3.45
C THR A 8 -9.52 1.78 -2.98
N VAL A 9 -9.59 2.85 -3.75
CA VAL A 9 -9.01 4.14 -3.39
C VAL A 9 -10.02 4.96 -2.59
N CYS A 10 -9.58 5.47 -1.44
CA CYS A 10 -10.41 6.26 -0.55
C CYS A 10 -9.62 7.41 0.07
N THR A 11 -10.33 8.35 0.68
CA THR A 11 -9.72 9.39 1.52
C THR A 11 -10.21 9.27 2.95
N TYR A 12 -9.29 9.52 3.87
CA TYR A 12 -9.55 9.62 5.29
C TYR A 12 -8.48 10.47 5.96
N GLY A 13 -8.87 11.31 6.93
CA GLY A 13 -7.94 12.21 7.62
C GLY A 13 -7.24 13.22 6.69
N GLY A 14 -7.89 13.59 5.57
CA GLY A 14 -7.31 14.49 4.57
C GLY A 14 -6.19 13.88 3.72
N ARG A 15 -6.05 12.55 3.73
CA ARG A 15 -5.05 11.81 2.95
C ARG A 15 -5.71 10.73 2.10
N GLU A 16 -5.04 10.36 1.02
CA GLU A 16 -5.46 9.30 0.12
C GLU A 16 -4.85 7.96 0.53
N TRP A 17 -5.66 6.91 0.45
CA TRP A 17 -5.34 5.57 0.89
C TRP A 17 -5.85 4.55 -0.12
N ILE A 18 -5.18 3.41 -0.19
CA ILE A 18 -5.60 2.23 -0.94
C ILE A 18 -5.95 1.17 0.08
N PHE A 19 -7.19 0.68 0.05
CA PHE A 19 -7.62 -0.45 0.85
C PHE A 19 -6.93 -1.73 0.37
N LEU A 20 -6.32 -2.47 1.29
CA LEU A 20 -5.64 -3.73 0.99
C LEU A 20 -6.46 -4.91 1.52
N ALA A 21 -6.69 -4.95 2.82
CA ALA A 21 -7.43 -6.02 3.48
C ALA A 21 -7.98 -5.53 4.82
N GLU A 22 -8.93 -6.28 5.38
CA GLU A 22 -9.51 -6.02 6.70
C GLU A 22 -9.69 -7.35 7.43
N THR A 23 -9.36 -7.36 8.72
CA THR A 23 -9.74 -8.39 9.69
C THR A 23 -10.65 -7.76 10.74
N GLU A 24 -11.15 -8.54 11.69
CA GLU A 24 -12.04 -8.03 12.76
C GLU A 24 -11.40 -6.87 13.56
N ASP A 25 -10.07 -6.91 13.72
CA ASP A 25 -9.32 -5.98 14.57
C ASP A 25 -8.40 -5.02 13.80
N ILE A 26 -8.12 -5.29 12.51
CA ILE A 26 -7.07 -4.57 11.76
C ILE A 26 -7.52 -4.23 10.36
N VAL A 27 -7.32 -2.98 9.95
CA VAL A 27 -7.50 -2.51 8.58
C VAL A 27 -6.12 -2.22 7.99
N TYR A 28 -5.82 -2.91 6.89
CA TYR A 28 -4.59 -2.74 6.15
C TYR A 28 -4.79 -1.74 5.03
N LEU A 29 -4.06 -0.62 5.10
CA LEU A 29 -4.10 0.45 4.12
C LEU A 29 -2.70 0.72 3.54
N GLY A 30 -2.66 1.01 2.25
CA GLY A 30 -1.51 1.62 1.58
C GLY A 30 -1.67 3.14 1.56
N LYS A 31 -0.76 3.89 2.19
CA LYS A 31 -0.78 5.35 2.11
C LYS A 31 -0.38 5.77 0.70
N VAL A 32 -1.20 6.59 0.03
CA VAL A 32 -0.80 7.19 -1.24
C VAL A 32 0.01 8.44 -0.96
N LEU A 33 1.30 8.35 -1.17
CA LEU A 33 2.26 9.44 -0.96
C LEU A 33 2.05 10.55 -1.98
N ASP A 34 2.39 11.77 -1.58
CA ASP A 34 2.51 12.87 -2.54
C ASP A 34 3.81 12.72 -3.38
N PRO A 35 3.98 13.46 -4.49
CA PRO A 35 5.18 13.35 -5.33
C PRO A 35 6.50 13.71 -4.62
N GLN A 36 6.47 14.55 -3.58
CA GLN A 36 7.67 14.90 -2.81
C GLN A 36 8.05 13.77 -1.86
N GLU A 37 7.07 13.24 -1.12
CA GLU A 37 7.22 12.06 -0.26
C GLU A 37 7.69 10.85 -1.09
N THR A 38 7.12 10.65 -2.27
CA THR A 38 7.50 9.58 -3.22
C THR A 38 8.98 9.68 -3.57
N LYS A 39 9.44 10.87 -4.01
CA LYS A 39 10.86 11.10 -4.32
C LYS A 39 11.78 10.89 -3.12
N GLN A 40 11.32 11.19 -1.91
CA GLN A 40 12.11 10.92 -0.70
C GLN A 40 12.27 9.43 -0.47
N VAL A 41 11.19 8.66 -0.57
CA VAL A 41 11.24 7.19 -0.44
C VAL A 41 12.13 6.57 -1.51
N GLU A 42 11.99 6.98 -2.77
CA GLU A 42 12.84 6.52 -3.88
C GLU A 42 14.32 6.81 -3.62
N ARG A 43 14.68 8.03 -3.20
CA ARG A 43 16.08 8.38 -2.87
C ARG A 43 16.63 7.55 -1.72
N VAL A 44 15.82 7.28 -0.70
CA VAL A 44 16.23 6.44 0.43
C VAL A 44 16.42 5.01 -0.02
N ALA A 45 15.53 4.46 -0.85
CA ALA A 45 15.66 3.13 -1.45
C ALA A 45 16.95 3.02 -2.29
N GLU A 46 17.17 3.94 -3.22
CA GLU A 46 18.36 3.96 -4.08
C GLU A 46 19.67 4.03 -3.27
N ASN A 47 19.72 4.87 -2.24
CA ASN A 47 20.91 5.03 -1.41
C ASN A 47 21.21 3.77 -0.58
N ASN A 48 20.18 3.04 -0.15
CA ASN A 48 20.34 1.80 0.61
C ASN A 48 20.77 0.63 -0.27
N VAL A 49 20.24 0.54 -1.51
CA VAL A 49 20.71 -0.41 -2.52
C VAL A 49 22.18 -0.15 -2.87
N ARG A 50 22.57 1.11 -3.11
CA ARG A 50 23.96 1.47 -3.44
C ARG A 50 24.96 1.18 -2.31
N LYS A 51 24.51 1.19 -1.05
CA LYS A 51 25.36 0.93 0.12
C LYS A 51 25.52 -0.57 0.44
N ASN A 52 24.92 -1.47 -0.35
CA ASN A 52 24.96 -2.93 -0.12
C ASN A 52 24.60 -3.30 1.34
N THR A 53 23.67 -2.55 1.94
CA THR A 53 23.29 -2.78 3.33
C THR A 53 22.52 -4.11 3.38
N PRO A 54 23.01 -5.13 4.10
CA PRO A 54 22.25 -6.37 4.24
C PRO A 54 20.93 -6.09 4.98
N ASN A 55 19.84 -6.72 4.54
CA ASN A 55 18.47 -6.62 5.11
C ASN A 55 17.64 -5.36 4.80
N VAL A 56 17.96 -4.58 3.76
CA VAL A 56 17.10 -3.46 3.32
C VAL A 56 15.69 -3.94 2.95
N GLU A 57 15.59 -5.13 2.34
CA GLU A 57 14.31 -5.75 1.97
C GLU A 57 13.40 -6.10 3.16
N ARG A 58 13.89 -6.03 4.40
CA ARG A 58 13.12 -6.36 5.62
C ARG A 58 12.62 -5.13 6.37
N ILE A 59 12.91 -3.92 5.90
CA ILE A 59 12.50 -2.69 6.58
C ILE A 59 11.17 -2.23 5.94
N PRO A 60 10.05 -2.12 6.70
CA PRO A 60 8.74 -1.71 6.19
C PRO A 60 8.72 -0.36 5.45
N LEU A 61 9.77 0.46 5.62
CA LEU A 61 9.94 1.70 4.87
C LEU A 61 10.09 1.47 3.34
N PHE A 62 10.46 0.26 2.90
CA PHE A 62 10.72 -0.05 1.48
C PHE A 62 9.59 -0.78 0.76
N SER A 63 8.48 -1.05 1.45
CA SER A 63 7.32 -1.71 0.86
C SER A 63 6.46 -0.67 0.16
N TYR A 64 6.80 -0.36 -1.09
CA TYR A 64 6.06 0.62 -1.89
C TYR A 64 5.99 0.27 -3.37
N VAL A 65 4.95 0.78 -4.03
CA VAL A 65 4.76 0.65 -5.48
C VAL A 65 4.50 2.02 -6.08
N ILE A 66 5.24 2.38 -7.12
CA ILE A 66 4.94 3.58 -7.93
C ILE A 66 3.73 3.27 -8.81
N LEU A 67 2.67 4.05 -8.64
CA LEU A 67 1.41 3.86 -9.34
C LEU A 67 1.47 4.41 -10.77
N LYS A 68 0.90 3.66 -11.70
CA LYS A 68 0.75 3.99 -13.13
C LYS A 68 -0.65 4.50 -13.47
N THR A 69 -1.62 4.33 -12.58
CA THR A 69 -2.99 4.85 -12.72
C THR A 69 -2.91 6.36 -12.92
N LYS A 70 -3.57 6.87 -13.96
CA LYS A 70 -3.43 8.25 -14.46
C LYS A 70 -3.68 9.31 -13.37
N GLU A 71 -4.65 9.08 -12.51
CA GLU A 71 -5.02 9.96 -11.40
C GLU A 71 -3.99 9.96 -10.26
N LEU A 72 -3.17 8.93 -10.18
CA LEU A 72 -2.16 8.71 -9.14
C LEU A 72 -0.74 8.59 -9.72
N GLU A 73 -0.53 9.05 -10.94
CA GLU A 73 0.75 8.92 -11.64
C GLU A 73 1.86 9.60 -10.84
N GLN A 74 3.05 8.97 -10.79
CA GLN A 74 4.22 9.45 -10.03
C GLN A 74 4.05 9.47 -8.51
N ARG A 75 3.03 8.79 -7.98
CA ARG A 75 2.80 8.64 -6.54
C ARG A 75 3.08 7.21 -6.11
N ALA A 76 3.69 7.05 -4.94
CA ALA A 76 3.90 5.75 -4.33
C ALA A 76 2.72 5.36 -3.45
N ALA A 77 2.27 4.11 -3.56
CA ALA A 77 1.51 3.45 -2.52
C ALA A 77 2.51 2.83 -1.52
N HIS A 78 2.46 3.23 -0.24
CA HIS A 78 3.37 2.79 0.81
C HIS A 78 2.64 1.93 1.86
N PHE A 79 3.17 0.74 2.12
CA PHE A 79 2.52 -0.32 2.90
C PHE A 79 3.22 -0.52 4.25
N GLY A 80 3.09 0.45 5.17
CA GLY A 80 3.82 0.42 6.44
C GLY A 80 2.98 0.53 7.71
N GLN A 81 1.69 0.87 7.61
CA GLN A 81 0.90 1.30 8.77
C GLN A 81 -0.49 0.66 8.75
N PRO A 82 -0.67 -0.54 9.34
CA PRO A 82 -2.00 -1.03 9.64
C PRO A 82 -2.67 -0.11 10.68
N ASP A 83 -3.97 0.11 10.53
CA ASP A 83 -4.78 0.78 11.54
C ASP A 83 -5.49 -0.29 12.38
N HIS A 84 -5.31 -0.21 13.70
CA HIS A 84 -5.93 -1.14 14.66
C HIS A 84 -7.36 -0.73 15.04
N ASN A 85 -7.90 0.30 14.40
CA ASN A 85 -9.28 0.71 14.55
C ASN A 85 -10.09 0.23 13.33
N SER A 86 -10.77 -0.91 13.46
CA SER A 86 -11.62 -1.45 12.38
C SER A 86 -12.81 -0.55 12.03
N GLU A 87 -13.21 0.37 12.92
CA GLU A 87 -14.29 1.32 12.63
C GLU A 87 -13.88 2.45 11.68
N ILE A 88 -12.59 2.58 11.35
CA ILE A 88 -12.08 3.61 10.43
C ILE A 88 -12.69 3.48 9.03
N THR A 89 -13.10 2.27 8.63
CA THR A 89 -13.71 2.01 7.32
C THR A 89 -15.01 2.80 7.14
N ASN A 90 -15.76 3.06 8.21
CA ASN A 90 -16.96 3.89 8.18
C ASN A 90 -16.69 5.36 7.85
N LEU A 91 -15.43 5.80 8.00
CA LEU A 91 -15.01 7.17 7.76
C LEU A 91 -14.40 7.35 6.36
N PHE A 92 -14.30 6.28 5.57
CA PHE A 92 -13.75 6.33 4.23
C PHE A 92 -14.67 7.06 3.27
N GLN A 93 -14.11 8.06 2.58
CA GLN A 93 -14.74 8.67 1.43
C GLN A 93 -14.17 8.03 0.17
N LEU A 94 -14.98 7.23 -0.52
CA LEU A 94 -14.58 6.56 -1.74
C LEU A 94 -14.21 7.57 -2.82
N LEU A 95 -13.07 7.34 -3.47
CA LEU A 95 -12.67 8.10 -4.65
C LEU A 95 -13.11 7.33 -5.89
N ASN A 96 -13.57 8.05 -6.91
CA ASN A 96 -13.90 7.47 -8.22
C ASN A 96 -12.62 7.21 -9.04
N ILE A 97 -11.66 6.51 -8.44
CA ILE A 97 -10.37 6.14 -9.03
C ILE A 97 -10.32 4.62 -9.06
N THR A 98 -10.10 4.06 -10.25
CA THR A 98 -9.94 2.61 -10.42
C THR A 98 -8.48 2.33 -10.74
N LEU A 99 -7.81 1.59 -9.86
CA LEU A 99 -6.43 1.19 -10.10
C LEU A 99 -6.34 0.30 -11.34
N THR A 100 -5.28 0.49 -12.11
CA THR A 100 -4.97 -0.38 -13.25
C THR A 100 -4.64 -1.80 -12.76
N LYS A 101 -4.87 -2.80 -13.62
CA LYS A 101 -4.46 -4.19 -13.32
C LYS A 101 -2.96 -4.32 -13.04
N GLU A 102 -2.14 -3.50 -13.70
CA GLU A 102 -0.70 -3.46 -13.45
C GLU A 102 -0.40 -3.00 -12.03
N ASP A 103 -1.03 -1.93 -11.55
CA ASP A 103 -0.83 -1.43 -10.19
C ASP A 103 -1.31 -2.44 -9.16
N LEU A 104 -2.50 -3.03 -9.35
CA LEU A 104 -3.01 -4.07 -8.46
C LEU A 104 -2.05 -5.25 -8.36
N LYS A 105 -1.52 -5.69 -9.51
CA LYS A 105 -0.54 -6.77 -9.55
C LYS A 105 0.76 -6.39 -8.84
N SER A 106 1.29 -5.20 -9.11
CA SER A 106 2.51 -4.72 -8.45
C SER A 106 2.34 -4.60 -6.93
N ILE A 107 1.18 -4.11 -6.46
CA ILE A 107 0.86 -4.04 -5.04
C ILE A 107 0.84 -5.45 -4.43
N LYS A 108 0.16 -6.41 -5.08
CA LYS A 108 0.12 -7.80 -4.61
C LYS A 108 1.51 -8.43 -4.58
N ASP A 109 2.28 -8.28 -5.65
CA ASP A 109 3.64 -8.84 -5.76
C ASP A 109 4.56 -8.28 -4.67
N GLU A 110 4.50 -6.96 -4.42
CA GLU A 110 5.31 -6.31 -3.39
C GLU A 110 4.98 -6.81 -1.96
N ILE A 111 3.69 -6.95 -1.65
CA ILE A 111 3.27 -7.41 -0.32
C ILE A 111 3.52 -8.92 -0.14
N THR A 112 3.43 -9.71 -1.22
CA THR A 112 3.68 -11.17 -1.16
C THR A 112 5.15 -11.57 -1.26
N LYS A 113 6.04 -10.61 -1.56
CA LYS A 113 7.49 -10.82 -1.60
C LYS A 113 8.03 -11.26 -0.23
N ASP A 114 8.95 -12.21 -0.22
CA ASP A 114 9.56 -12.68 1.03
C ASP A 114 10.31 -11.57 1.75
N GLY A 115 9.99 -11.39 3.04
CA GLY A 115 10.56 -10.34 3.90
C GLY A 115 9.69 -9.09 4.06
N CYS A 116 8.60 -8.97 3.30
CA CYS A 116 7.71 -7.82 3.33
C CYS A 116 6.53 -7.96 4.31
N VAL A 117 6.17 -6.82 4.90
CA VAL A 117 4.89 -6.40 5.50
C VAL A 117 3.97 -7.51 6.00
N ASN A 118 4.13 -7.89 7.27
CA ASN A 118 3.12 -8.54 8.10
C ASN A 118 2.47 -9.82 7.50
N ILE A 119 2.81 -10.98 8.08
CA ILE A 119 2.30 -12.31 7.69
C ILE A 119 0.78 -12.32 7.54
N GLY A 120 0.05 -11.62 8.42
CA GLY A 120 -1.41 -11.52 8.36
C GLY A 120 -1.92 -10.87 7.08
N LEU A 121 -1.28 -9.79 6.61
CA LEU A 121 -1.65 -9.14 5.35
C LEU A 121 -1.37 -10.06 4.17
N ARG A 122 -0.18 -10.68 4.12
CA ARG A 122 0.22 -11.62 3.06
C ARG A 122 -0.80 -12.75 2.91
N ASP A 123 -1.27 -13.31 4.03
CA ASP A 123 -2.25 -14.39 4.02
C ASP A 123 -3.63 -13.96 3.50
N GLN A 124 -4.04 -12.71 3.73
CA GLN A 124 -5.31 -12.19 3.22
C GLN A 124 -5.28 -11.93 1.70
N ILE A 125 -4.12 -11.54 1.15
CA ILE A 125 -4.04 -11.09 -0.24
C ILE A 125 -3.55 -12.14 -1.25
N LYS A 126 -2.91 -13.23 -0.78
CA LYS A 126 -2.29 -14.23 -1.67
C LYS A 126 -3.29 -14.86 -2.64
N ASP A 127 -4.53 -15.04 -2.19
CA ASP A 127 -5.60 -15.73 -2.92
C ASP A 127 -6.49 -14.80 -3.76
N ILE A 128 -6.20 -13.49 -3.78
CA ILE A 128 -6.99 -12.51 -4.55
C ILE A 128 -6.70 -12.64 -6.06
N GLU A 129 -7.75 -12.78 -6.88
CA GLU A 129 -7.67 -12.73 -8.35
C GLU A 129 -7.69 -11.27 -8.87
N ILE A 130 -6.82 -10.94 -9.83
CA ILE A 130 -6.61 -9.59 -10.40
C ILE A 130 -6.97 -9.54 -11.90
#